data_AF-A0A820K4S6-F1
#
_entry.id   AF-A0A820K4S6-F1
#
_cell.length_a   1.000
_cell.length_b   1.000
_cell.length_c   1.000
_cell.angle_alpha   90.00
_cell.angle_beta   90.00
_cell.angle_gamma   90.00
#
_symmetry.space_group_name_H-M   'P 1'
#
loop_
_entity.id
_entity.type
_entity.pdbx_description
1 polymer ?
#
loop_
_entity_poly.entity_id
_entity_poly.type
_entity_poly.pdbx_seq_one_letter_code
_entity_poly.pdbx_strand_id
1 'polypeptide(L)'
;GYFWEKLELHHFPSDIQELTISVGSTLYDDKVILMPDPYYRSGINREAFIDQQEWSLYEHINAKQRFVEEFFSNISGDENIEMDSNEGRKRSFVSVSCHAG
;
A
#
# COMPACT_ATOMS: atom_id res chain seq x y z
N GLY A 1 -4.89 -11.16 -7.67
CA GLY A 1 -5.98 -10.16 -7.78
C GLY A 1 -5.67 -9.21 -8.91
N TYR A 2 -6.65 -8.44 -9.36
CA TYR A 2 -6.44 -7.34 -10.31
C TYR A 2 -6.42 -6.03 -9.52
N PHE A 3 -5.45 -5.17 -9.81
CA PHE A 3 -5.24 -3.90 -9.11
C PHE A 3 -5.19 -2.76 -10.11
N TRP A 4 -5.52 -1.56 -9.66
CA TRP A 4 -5.56 -0.36 -10.49
C TRP A 4 -4.75 0.74 -9.83
N GLU A 5 -4.00 1.47 -10.64
CA GLU A 5 -3.17 2.60 -10.22
C GLU A 5 -3.26 3.69 -11.29
N LYS A 6 -3.11 4.95 -10.86
CA LYS A 6 -3.09 6.08 -11.79
C LYS A 6 -1.65 6.25 -12.30
N LEU A 7 -1.50 6.40 -13.62
CA LEU A 7 -0.21 6.67 -14.23
C LEU A 7 0.03 8.19 -14.29
N GLU A 8 1.27 8.58 -14.02
CA GLU A 8 1.74 9.96 -14.17
C GLU A 8 2.33 10.14 -15.57
N LEU A 9 1.75 11.01 -16.39
CA LEU A 9 2.02 11.10 -17.83
C LEU A 9 2.74 12.40 -18.23
N HIS A 10 3.56 12.95 -17.34
CA HIS A 10 4.19 14.25 -17.56
C HIS A 10 5.24 14.25 -18.68
N HIS A 11 5.88 13.11 -18.94
CA HIS A 11 6.97 12.93 -19.91
C HIS A 11 6.65 11.84 -20.93
N PHE A 12 5.37 11.61 -21.23
CA PHE A 12 4.96 10.55 -22.14
C PHE A 12 5.62 10.71 -23.52
N PRO A 13 6.17 9.64 -24.13
CA PRO A 13 6.05 8.23 -23.75
C PRO A 13 7.18 7.67 -22.87
N SER A 14 8.06 8.51 -22.32
CA SER A 14 9.27 8.08 -21.60
C SER A 14 9.15 8.19 -20.07
N ASP A 15 7.94 8.11 -19.54
CA ASP A 15 7.69 8.16 -18.10
C ASP A 15 8.14 6.88 -17.39
N ILE A 16 8.58 7.03 -16.14
CA ILE A 16 8.75 5.91 -15.22
C ILE A 16 7.62 5.95 -14.20
N GLN A 17 6.91 4.84 -14.06
CA GLN A 17 5.77 4.65 -13.17
C GLN A 17 6.23 3.94 -11.89
N GLU A 18 5.89 4.47 -10.72
CA GLU A 18 6.00 3.74 -9.46
C GLU A 18 4.70 2.95 -9.26
N LEU A 19 4.78 1.61 -9.32
CA LEU A 19 3.63 0.73 -9.10
C LEU A 19 3.62 0.21 -7.67
N THR A 20 2.51 0.35 -6.94
CA THR A 20 2.42 0.01 -5.51
C THR A 20 1.28 -0.94 -5.19
N ILE A 21 1.58 -2.05 -4.52
CA ILE A 21 0.59 -2.92 -3.88
C ILE A 21 0.66 -2.74 -2.37
N SER A 22 -0.49 -2.57 -1.72
CA SER A 22 -0.57 -2.47 -0.26
C SER A 22 -1.45 -3.56 0.34
N VAL A 23 -0.99 -4.17 1.41
CA VAL A 23 -1.71 -5.17 2.20
C VAL A 23 -1.90 -4.62 3.60
N GLY A 24 -3.13 -4.68 4.11
CA GLY A 24 -3.49 -4.18 5.43
C GLY A 24 -4.34 -5.17 6.22
N SER A 25 -4.43 -4.95 7.52
CA SER A 25 -5.30 -5.71 8.43
C SER A 25 -6.51 -4.86 8.87
N THR A 26 -7.66 -5.52 9.04
CA THR A 26 -8.84 -4.94 9.70
C THR A 26 -8.75 -4.98 11.23
N LEU A 27 -7.68 -5.54 11.78
CA LEU A 27 -7.38 -5.47 13.21
C LEU A 27 -6.47 -4.26 13.48
N TYR A 28 -6.62 -3.68 14.66
CA TYR A 28 -5.75 -2.60 15.12
C TYR A 28 -4.37 -3.11 15.51
N ASP A 29 -3.45 -2.17 15.68
CA ASP A 29 -2.04 -2.36 15.99
C ASP A 29 -1.78 -3.02 17.35
N ASP A 30 -2.73 -2.97 18.28
CA ASP A 30 -2.67 -3.73 19.53
C ASP A 30 -2.86 -5.24 19.34
N LYS A 31 -3.45 -5.66 18.21
CA LYS A 31 -3.66 -7.07 17.85
C LYS A 31 -2.69 -7.57 16.82
N VAL A 32 -2.46 -6.78 15.77
CA VAL A 32 -1.65 -7.21 14.62
C VAL A 32 -0.85 -6.04 14.05
N ILE A 33 0.45 -6.29 13.89
CA ILE A 33 1.37 -5.42 13.20
C ILE A 33 1.93 -6.18 11.98
N LEU A 34 1.71 -5.64 10.79
CA LEU A 34 2.29 -6.14 9.55
C LEU A 34 3.63 -5.47 9.32
N MET A 35 4.67 -6.24 8.99
CA MET A 35 6.00 -5.71 8.71
C MET A 35 6.66 -6.46 7.54
N PRO A 36 7.53 -5.80 6.75
CA PRO A 36 8.38 -6.49 5.80
C PRO A 36 9.30 -7.51 6.49
N ASP A 37 9.65 -8.57 5.80
CA ASP A 37 10.63 -9.53 6.30
C ASP A 37 12.02 -8.86 6.43
N PRO A 38 12.64 -8.86 7.62
CA PRO A 38 13.93 -8.20 7.82
C PRO A 38 15.12 -8.98 7.23
N TYR A 39 14.96 -10.25 6.92
CA TYR A 39 16.01 -11.13 6.39
C TYR A 39 15.87 -11.38 4.89
N TYR A 40 14.63 -11.47 4.39
CA TYR A 40 14.35 -11.75 2.99
C TYR A 40 13.68 -10.57 2.29
N ARG A 41 14.38 -9.99 1.31
CA ARG A 41 13.83 -8.87 0.53
C ARG A 41 12.69 -9.37 -0.37
N SER A 42 11.65 -8.56 -0.48
CA SER A 42 10.62 -8.73 -1.51
C SER A 42 11.24 -8.65 -2.90
N GLY A 43 10.70 -9.42 -3.86
CA GLY A 43 11.19 -9.47 -5.23
C GLY A 43 10.05 -9.57 -6.23
N ILE A 44 10.36 -9.34 -7.51
CA ILE A 44 9.44 -9.50 -8.63
C ILE A 44 9.80 -10.75 -9.40
N ASN A 45 8.79 -11.57 -9.70
CA ASN A 45 8.93 -12.60 -10.70
C ASN A 45 8.76 -12.00 -12.10
N ARG A 46 9.88 -11.68 -12.77
CA ARG A 46 9.87 -11.12 -14.12
C ARG A 46 9.55 -12.17 -15.18
N GLU A 47 9.81 -13.45 -14.92
CA GLU A 47 9.53 -14.55 -15.87
C GLU A 47 8.03 -14.74 -16.12
N ALA A 48 7.20 -14.38 -15.14
CA ALA A 48 5.75 -14.40 -15.25
C ALA A 48 5.15 -13.14 -15.91
N PHE A 49 5.97 -12.14 -16.25
CA PHE A 49 5.50 -10.88 -16.80
C PHE A 49 5.37 -10.96 -18.32
N ILE A 50 4.13 -10.88 -18.81
CA ILE A 50 3.77 -11.13 -20.22
C ILE A 50 4.05 -9.90 -21.10
N ASP A 51 3.96 -8.69 -20.54
CA ASP A 51 3.98 -7.43 -21.30
C ASP A 51 5.37 -6.74 -21.33
N GLN A 52 6.45 -7.54 -21.29
CA GLN A 52 7.83 -7.04 -21.34
C GLN A 52 8.18 -6.23 -22.61
N GLN A 53 7.35 -6.34 -23.66
CA GLN A 53 7.56 -5.59 -24.91
C GLN A 53 7.19 -4.11 -24.79
N GLU A 54 6.32 -3.76 -23.84
CA GLU A 54 5.88 -2.39 -23.60
C GLU A 54 6.49 -1.82 -22.31
N TRP A 55 6.75 -2.65 -21.31
CA TRP A 55 7.25 -2.22 -20.00
C TRP A 55 8.45 -3.02 -19.54
N SER A 56 9.49 -2.32 -19.08
CA SER A 56 10.61 -2.90 -18.34
C SER A 56 10.38 -2.73 -16.83
N LEU A 57 10.17 -3.86 -16.14
CA LEU A 57 10.14 -3.87 -14.67
C LEU A 57 11.57 -3.78 -14.11
N TYR A 58 11.80 -2.79 -13.26
CA TYR A 58 13.07 -2.59 -12.58
C TYR A 58 13.18 -3.58 -11.41
N GLU A 59 14.41 -4.03 -11.11
CA GLU A 59 14.65 -5.01 -10.06
C GLU A 59 14.50 -4.42 -8.64
N HIS A 60 14.70 -3.10 -8.51
CA HIS A 60 14.64 -2.43 -7.21
C HIS A 60 13.22 -2.44 -6.64
N ILE A 61 13.06 -3.08 -5.48
CA ILE A 61 11.82 -3.14 -4.72
C ILE A 61 11.95 -2.38 -3.40
N ASN A 62 10.89 -1.63 -3.08
CA ASN A 62 10.78 -0.92 -1.83
C ASN A 62 9.61 -1.47 -1.01
N ALA A 63 9.89 -2.05 0.15
CA ALA A 63 8.88 -2.51 1.08
C ALA A 63 8.82 -1.58 2.29
N LYS A 64 7.65 -1.01 2.57
CA LYS A 64 7.45 -0.04 3.65
C LYS A 64 6.30 -0.45 4.55
N GLN A 65 6.55 -0.47 5.85
CA GLN A 65 5.51 -0.51 6.86
C GLN A 65 4.86 0.87 7.00
N ARG A 66 3.54 0.92 7.14
CA ARG A 66 2.76 2.14 7.40
C ARG A 66 1.70 1.89 8.46
N PHE A 67 1.32 2.96 9.14
CA PHE A 67 0.19 2.99 10.07
C PHE A 67 -0.80 4.04 9.62
N VAL A 68 -2.08 3.68 9.58
CA VAL A 68 -3.18 4.59 9.24
C VAL A 68 -4.02 4.77 10.49
N GLU A 69 -4.13 6.01 10.95
CA GLU A 69 -5.08 6.42 11.99
C GLU A 69 -6.47 6.56 11.36
N GLU A 70 -7.48 5.97 11.98
CA GLU A 70 -8.87 6.26 11.61
C GLU A 70 -9.29 7.57 12.28
N PHE A 71 -9.47 8.62 11.47
CA PHE A 71 -10.14 9.83 11.92
C PHE A 71 -11.64 9.57 11.91
N PHE A 72 -12.27 9.64 13.09
CA PHE A 72 -13.73 9.61 13.18
C PHE A 72 -14.31 10.85 12.50
N SER A 73 -14.85 10.68 11.30
CA SER A 73 -15.70 11.68 10.65
C SER A 73 -17.05 11.73 11.38
N ASN A 74 -17.11 12.35 12.55
CA ASN A 74 -18.37 12.66 13.20
C ASN A 74 -19.03 13.86 12.49
N ILE A 75 -19.69 13.58 11.36
CA ILE A 75 -20.69 14.49 10.78
C ILE A 75 -22.00 13.73 10.69
N SER A 76 -22.77 13.75 11.77
CA SER A 76 -24.16 14.22 11.85
C SER A 76 -24.81 13.67 13.12
N GLY A 77 -25.51 14.56 13.83
CA GLY A 77 -25.86 14.40 15.23
C GLY A 77 -26.82 13.26 15.53
N ASP A 78 -26.50 12.51 16.57
CA ASP A 78 -27.50 12.03 17.50
C ASP A 78 -26.84 11.95 18.89
N GLU A 79 -27.49 12.56 19.87
CA GLU A 79 -27.04 12.61 21.25
C GLU A 79 -27.27 11.24 21.89
N ASN A 80 -26.25 10.37 21.84
CA ASN A 80 -25.95 9.27 22.78
C ASN A 80 -24.89 8.36 22.13
N ILE A 81 -23.63 8.80 22.14
CA ILE A 81 -22.51 7.97 21.68
C ILE A 81 -21.73 7.57 22.93
N GLU A 82 -21.79 6.27 23.28
CA GLU A 82 -20.78 5.66 24.15
C GLU A 82 -19.40 6.05 23.58
N MET A 83 -18.57 6.73 24.38
CA MET A 83 -17.18 7.03 23.99
C MET A 83 -16.45 5.70 23.77
N ASP A 84 -16.48 5.21 22.53
CA ASP A 84 -15.68 4.07 22.13
C ASP A 84 -14.20 4.49 22.24
N SER A 85 -13.48 3.81 23.12
CA SER A 85 -12.07 4.00 23.50
C SER A 85 -11.04 3.81 22.36
N ASN A 86 -11.44 4.03 21.11
CA ASN A 86 -10.62 3.88 19.91
C ASN A 86 -9.77 5.11 19.57
N GLU A 87 -9.75 6.13 20.43
CA GLU A 87 -8.93 7.32 20.24
C GLU A 87 -7.45 6.94 20.15
N GLY A 88 -6.87 7.07 18.95
CA GLY A 88 -5.45 6.79 18.68
C GLY A 88 -5.11 5.38 18.19
N ARG A 89 -6.09 4.49 17.95
CA ARG A 89 -5.81 3.17 17.37
C ARG A 89 -5.39 3.28 15.90
N LYS A 90 -4.40 2.49 15.51
CA LYS A 90 -3.86 2.49 14.15
C LYS A 90 -4.07 1.16 13.48
N ARG A 91 -4.26 1.17 12.16
CA ARG A 91 -4.22 -0.03 11.34
C ARG A 91 -2.86 -0.16 10.70
N SER A 92 -2.31 -1.38 10.72
CA SER A 92 -1.02 -1.67 10.11
C SER A 92 -1.17 -2.09 8.65
N PHE A 93 -0.30 -1.52 7.81
CA PHE A 93 -0.19 -1.81 6.39
C PHE A 93 1.27 -2.07 6.00
N VAL A 94 1.48 -2.93 5.00
CA VAL A 94 2.74 -3.07 4.30
C VAL A 94 2.51 -2.77 2.82
N SER A 95 3.29 -1.83 2.28
CA SER A 95 3.28 -1.50 0.87
C SER A 95 4.56 -1.99 0.22
N VAL A 96 4.44 -2.57 -0.97
CA VAL A 96 5.55 -2.97 -1.83
C VAL A 96 5.44 -2.19 -3.12
N SER A 97 6.47 -1.40 -3.46
CA SER A 97 6.53 -0.64 -4.71
C SER A 97 7.69 -1.05 -5.60
N CYS A 98 7.48 -0.93 -6.90
CA CYS A 98 8.46 -1.14 -7.95
C CYS A 98 8.38 -0.05 -9.01
N HIS A 99 9.35 0.00 -9.92
CA HIS A 99 9.31 0.92 -11.06
C HIS A 99 9.09 0.15 -12.36
N ALA A 100 8.33 0.76 -13.26
CA ALA A 100 8.05 0.28 -14.60
C ALA A 100 8.21 1.44 -15.60
N GLY A 101 8.89 1.21 -16.72
CA GLY A 101 9.03 2.20 -17.80
C GLY A 101 9.69 1.61 -19.03
#